data_AF-A0A0T5XA94-F1
#
_entry.id   AF-A0A0T5XA94-F1
#
_cell.length_a   1.000
_cell.length_b   1.000
_cell.length_c   1.000
_cell.angle_alpha   90.00
_cell.angle_beta   90.00
_cell.angle_gamma   90.00
#
_symmetry.space_group_name_H-M   'P 1'
#
loop_
_entity.id
_entity.type
_entity.pdbx_description
1 polymer ?
#
loop_
_entity_poly.entity_id
_entity_poly.type
_entity_poly.pdbx_seq_one_letter_code
_entity_poly.pdbx_strand_id
1 'polypeptide(L)'
;MAKALSLLILCYFIGSIPWSAIVARFFSGPSVDLTKEGTKNVGATNVWILSGPAAGCLAVLGDAAKGGFAVLMARWAGLSAFLWPMCAWMAVLGHTWSIFLRFKGGRGASATVGAFVALMPLEAMISGLMVATALLTFGGCLLLSLATLWPFCILVALARDTVDLKTACTATFLVLWVLVFGWKRLSNDLNDFAKAMEQHLVRRKLYRYSALVFPAFFYPMFGYATCRSALFASAALAVFVEFLRFRKPQVNEYVKSLFAPVGRAQEAEHLSSTTMFLAGSALATLFPDPLGVIAMIMLVLGDAWAALCGTRFGKRPLIEGKTLEGSVGCFIACFLSCLLVSKLLFLPLPILAVAIASLATTVIEIVTPKGLDNFTMAPAAALVLFLFSGGF
;
A
#
# COMPACT_ATOMS: atom_id res chain seq x y z
N MET A 1 10.41 -28.74 -24.23
CA MET A 1 11.65 -27.96 -24.04
C MET A 1 11.80 -26.82 -25.07
N ALA A 2 11.79 -27.10 -26.38
CA ALA A 2 11.92 -26.06 -27.43
C ALA A 2 10.88 -24.92 -27.35
N LYS A 3 9.62 -25.23 -27.02
CA LYS A 3 8.54 -24.24 -26.80
C LYS A 3 8.85 -23.27 -25.65
N ALA A 4 9.41 -23.77 -24.55
CA ALA A 4 9.76 -22.93 -23.41
C ALA A 4 10.95 -22.01 -23.77
N LEU A 5 11.97 -22.54 -24.43
CA LEU A 5 13.14 -21.77 -24.84
C LEU A 5 12.79 -20.64 -25.82
N SER A 6 12.01 -20.95 -26.85
CA SER A 6 11.53 -19.94 -27.82
C SER A 6 10.71 -18.84 -27.15
N LEU A 7 9.85 -19.19 -26.19
CA LEU A 7 9.07 -18.21 -25.45
C LEU A 7 9.91 -17.32 -24.54
N LEU A 8 10.93 -17.88 -23.87
CA LEU A 8 11.88 -17.12 -23.05
C LEU A 8 12.64 -16.08 -23.89
N ILE A 9 13.10 -16.47 -25.08
CA ILE A 9 13.77 -15.57 -26.03
C ILE A 9 12.80 -14.47 -26.47
N LEU A 10 11.55 -14.82 -26.82
CA LEU A 10 10.54 -13.85 -27.22
C LEU A 10 10.22 -12.85 -26.10
N CYS A 11 10.13 -13.31 -24.85
CA CYS A 11 9.92 -12.45 -23.69
C CYS A 11 11.05 -11.43 -23.52
N TYR A 12 12.31 -11.80 -23.79
CA TYR A 12 13.44 -10.86 -23.80
C TYR A 12 13.29 -9.77 -24.86
N PHE A 13 12.89 -10.12 -26.08
CA PHE A 13 12.67 -9.14 -27.14
C PHE A 13 11.54 -8.17 -26.81
N ILE A 14 10.43 -8.69 -26.29
CA ILE A 14 9.30 -7.87 -25.83
C ILE A 14 9.74 -6.94 -24.69
N GLY A 15 10.45 -7.47 -23.70
CA GLY A 15 11.02 -6.70 -22.60
C GLY A 15 11.95 -5.58 -23.07
N SER A 16 12.71 -5.85 -24.14
CA SER A 16 13.68 -4.91 -24.71
C SER A 16 13.05 -3.69 -25.37
N ILE A 17 11.76 -3.73 -25.76
CA ILE A 17 11.09 -2.59 -26.41
C ILE A 17 11.21 -1.35 -25.52
N PRO A 18 11.82 -0.24 -25.97
CA PRO A 18 12.16 0.88 -25.09
C PRO A 18 10.98 1.85 -24.85
N TRP A 19 9.86 1.32 -24.33
CA TRP A 19 8.60 2.05 -24.12
C TRP A 19 8.78 3.40 -23.41
N SER A 20 9.48 3.46 -22.27
CA SER A 20 9.79 4.71 -21.58
C SER A 20 10.47 5.75 -22.49
N ALA A 21 11.42 5.34 -23.35
CA ALA A 21 12.07 6.26 -24.28
C ALA A 21 11.14 6.71 -25.42
N ILE A 22 10.27 5.81 -25.90
CA ILE A 22 9.25 6.13 -26.91
C ILE A 22 8.29 7.19 -26.35
N VAL A 23 7.77 6.98 -25.14
CA VAL A 23 6.87 7.93 -24.47
C VAL A 23 7.56 9.27 -24.22
N ALA A 24 8.79 9.29 -23.72
CA ALA A 24 9.53 10.53 -23.49
C ALA A 24 9.71 11.34 -24.78
N ARG A 25 10.07 10.68 -25.89
CA ARG A 25 10.21 11.35 -27.19
C ARG A 25 8.89 11.82 -27.78
N PHE A 26 7.80 11.09 -27.52
CA PHE A 26 6.48 11.48 -27.96
C PHE A 26 5.99 12.76 -27.27
N PHE A 27 6.22 12.89 -25.96
CA PHE A 27 5.78 14.04 -25.18
C PHE A 27 6.72 15.25 -25.23
N SER A 28 8.04 15.02 -25.27
CA SER A 28 9.06 16.07 -25.16
C SER A 28 9.90 16.26 -26.43
N GLY A 29 9.61 15.54 -27.50
CA GLY A 29 10.29 15.63 -28.78
C GLY A 29 11.49 14.67 -28.94
N PRO A 30 11.97 14.49 -30.19
CA PRO A 30 12.98 13.49 -30.54
C PRO A 30 14.38 13.76 -29.94
N SER A 31 14.64 14.99 -29.50
CA SER A 31 15.91 15.39 -28.88
C SER A 31 16.11 14.83 -27.48
N VAL A 32 15.04 14.44 -26.77
CA VAL A 32 15.14 13.94 -25.40
C VAL A 32 15.80 12.57 -25.37
N ASP A 33 16.91 12.49 -24.61
CA ASP A 33 17.67 11.27 -24.38
C ASP A 33 17.72 10.92 -22.90
N LEU A 34 16.87 9.98 -22.49
CA LEU A 34 16.79 9.47 -21.11
C LEU A 34 18.11 8.87 -20.60
N THR A 35 19.04 8.48 -21.48
CA THR A 35 20.34 7.93 -21.07
C THR A 35 21.34 9.01 -20.68
N LYS A 36 21.07 10.27 -21.05
CA LYS A 36 21.95 11.43 -20.81
C LYS A 36 21.35 12.45 -19.86
N GLU A 37 20.03 12.58 -19.86
CA GLU A 37 19.29 13.61 -19.14
C GLU A 37 18.64 13.09 -17.85
N GLY A 38 18.35 14.02 -16.94
CA GLY A 38 17.69 13.75 -15.66
C GLY A 38 18.46 12.74 -14.80
N THR A 39 17.78 11.66 -14.42
CA THR A 39 18.36 10.55 -13.62
C THR A 39 19.26 9.61 -14.42
N LYS A 40 19.36 9.80 -15.75
CA LYS A 40 20.14 8.96 -16.69
C LYS A 40 19.71 7.49 -16.71
N ASN A 41 18.51 7.20 -16.21
CA ASN A 41 17.90 5.87 -16.20
C ASN A 41 16.73 5.83 -17.18
N VAL A 42 16.63 4.76 -17.98
CA VAL A 42 15.56 4.61 -18.98
C VAL A 42 14.34 3.96 -18.34
N GLY A 43 13.67 4.71 -17.47
CA GLY A 43 12.47 4.25 -16.78
C GLY A 43 11.53 5.40 -16.42
N ALA A 44 10.33 5.03 -15.98
CA ALA A 44 9.20 5.94 -15.85
C ALA A 44 9.45 7.15 -14.93
N THR A 45 10.28 7.02 -13.88
CA THR A 45 10.66 8.15 -13.03
C THR A 45 11.40 9.23 -13.81
N ASN A 46 12.29 8.84 -14.74
CA ASN A 46 13.00 9.83 -15.55
C ASN A 46 12.06 10.49 -16.56
N VAL A 47 11.13 9.71 -17.12
CA VAL A 47 10.06 10.23 -17.99
C VAL A 47 9.17 11.22 -17.23
N TRP A 48 8.81 10.93 -15.98
CA TRP A 48 8.05 11.86 -15.14
C TRP A 48 8.79 13.19 -14.96
N ILE A 49 10.10 13.13 -14.70
CA ILE A 49 10.93 14.32 -14.46
C ILE A 49 11.09 15.15 -15.75
N LEU A 50 11.32 14.52 -16.89
CA LEU A 50 11.65 15.20 -18.15
C LEU A 50 10.44 15.52 -19.03
N SER A 51 9.36 14.75 -18.90
CA SER A 51 8.17 14.79 -19.78
C SER A 51 6.85 14.96 -19.01
N GLY A 52 6.91 15.09 -17.69
CA GLY A 52 5.77 15.38 -16.84
C GLY A 52 4.95 14.16 -16.39
N PRO A 53 3.96 14.37 -15.49
CA PRO A 53 3.22 13.30 -14.83
C PRO A 53 2.48 12.35 -15.78
N ALA A 54 1.80 12.90 -16.80
CA ALA A 54 1.05 12.10 -17.77
C ALA A 54 1.96 11.13 -18.53
N ALA A 55 3.11 11.62 -19.01
CA ALA A 55 4.11 10.79 -19.68
C ALA A 55 4.71 9.75 -18.72
N GLY A 56 4.99 10.13 -17.47
CA GLY A 56 5.46 9.22 -16.43
C GLY A 56 4.47 8.07 -16.18
N CYS A 57 3.18 8.35 -16.05
CA CYS A 57 2.14 7.33 -15.89
C CYS A 57 2.07 6.37 -17.09
N LEU A 58 2.08 6.90 -18.31
CA LEU A 58 2.08 6.07 -19.53
C LEU A 58 3.33 5.20 -19.65
N ALA A 59 4.48 5.72 -19.24
CA ALA A 59 5.72 4.98 -19.17
C ALA A 59 5.64 3.81 -18.17
N VAL A 60 5.11 4.04 -16.96
CA VAL A 60 4.86 2.96 -15.97
C VAL A 60 3.97 1.89 -16.57
N LEU A 61 2.84 2.28 -17.18
CA LEU A 61 1.85 1.33 -17.70
C LEU A 61 2.45 0.42 -18.78
N GLY A 62 3.16 0.97 -19.77
CA GLY A 62 3.73 0.14 -20.81
C GLY A 62 4.98 -0.65 -20.38
N ASP A 63 5.79 -0.13 -19.45
CA ASP A 63 6.88 -0.93 -18.87
C ASP A 63 6.34 -2.09 -18.03
N ALA A 64 5.27 -1.88 -17.27
CA ALA A 64 4.58 -2.94 -16.53
C ALA A 64 3.92 -3.95 -17.47
N ALA A 65 3.28 -3.49 -18.55
CA ALA A 65 2.62 -4.35 -19.51
C ALA A 65 3.54 -5.43 -20.06
N LYS A 66 4.84 -5.15 -20.28
CA LYS A 66 5.80 -6.15 -20.78
C LYS A 66 5.97 -7.34 -19.83
N GLY A 67 6.11 -7.07 -18.54
CA GLY A 67 6.27 -8.12 -17.53
C GLY A 67 4.98 -8.92 -17.34
N GLY A 68 3.83 -8.25 -17.30
CA GLY A 68 2.54 -8.93 -17.22
C GLY A 68 2.25 -9.77 -18.47
N PHE A 69 2.53 -9.22 -19.65
CA PHE A 69 2.35 -9.92 -20.92
C PHE A 69 3.23 -11.16 -21.02
N ALA A 70 4.49 -11.12 -20.57
CA ALA A 70 5.36 -12.29 -20.52
C ALA A 70 4.77 -13.44 -19.67
N VAL A 71 4.17 -13.13 -18.53
CA VAL A 71 3.47 -14.11 -17.67
C VAL A 71 2.24 -14.67 -18.37
N LEU A 72 1.40 -13.81 -18.95
CA LEU A 72 0.17 -14.22 -19.64
C LEU A 72 0.47 -15.07 -20.88
N MET A 73 1.51 -14.73 -21.64
CA MET A 73 1.98 -15.54 -22.75
C MET A 73 2.42 -16.92 -22.30
N ALA A 74 3.17 -17.02 -21.19
CA ALA A 74 3.59 -18.32 -20.64
C ALA A 74 2.38 -19.18 -20.20
N ARG A 75 1.37 -18.54 -19.61
CA ARG A 75 0.10 -19.18 -19.26
C ARG A 75 -0.67 -19.68 -20.48
N TRP A 76 -0.89 -18.83 -21.47
CA TRP A 76 -1.59 -19.20 -22.71
C TRP A 76 -0.85 -20.25 -23.52
N ALA A 77 0.49 -20.24 -23.46
CA ALA A 77 1.32 -21.28 -24.05
C ALA A 77 1.27 -22.62 -23.29
N GLY A 78 0.55 -22.72 -22.17
CA GLY A 78 0.43 -23.94 -21.38
C GLY A 78 1.76 -24.37 -20.72
N LEU A 79 2.64 -23.41 -20.42
CA LEU A 79 3.86 -23.71 -19.68
C LEU A 79 3.52 -23.98 -18.21
N SER A 80 4.32 -24.84 -17.57
CA SER A 80 4.23 -25.10 -16.12
C SER A 80 4.39 -23.80 -15.31
N ALA A 81 3.67 -23.68 -14.20
CA ALA A 81 3.57 -22.45 -13.41
C ALA A 81 4.93 -21.84 -13.00
N PHE A 82 5.90 -22.68 -12.64
CA PHE A 82 7.24 -22.21 -12.27
C PHE A 82 8.01 -21.52 -13.41
N LEU A 83 7.61 -21.71 -14.67
CA LEU A 83 8.21 -21.02 -15.83
C LEU A 83 7.62 -19.62 -16.04
N TRP A 84 6.47 -19.31 -15.45
CA TRP A 84 5.84 -18.00 -15.64
C TRP A 84 6.69 -16.85 -15.07
N PRO A 85 7.24 -16.94 -13.84
CA PRO A 85 8.17 -15.92 -13.34
C PRO A 85 9.48 -15.88 -14.11
N MET A 86 9.93 -17.01 -14.70
CA MET A 86 11.11 -17.03 -15.57
C MET A 86 10.88 -16.26 -16.87
N CYS A 87 9.69 -16.35 -17.46
CA CYS A 87 9.31 -15.55 -18.63
C CYS A 87 9.26 -14.06 -18.28
N ALA A 88 8.68 -13.71 -17.13
CA ALA A 88 8.75 -12.34 -16.61
C ALA A 88 10.19 -11.88 -16.39
N TRP A 89 11.07 -12.76 -15.91
CA TRP A 89 12.47 -12.44 -15.67
C TRP A 89 13.17 -12.12 -16.99
N MET A 90 12.93 -12.88 -18.06
CA MET A 90 13.45 -12.55 -19.39
C MET A 90 12.95 -11.18 -19.89
N ALA A 91 11.69 -10.82 -19.64
CA ALA A 91 11.20 -9.48 -19.98
C ALA A 91 11.86 -8.37 -19.14
N VAL A 92 12.11 -8.63 -17.85
CA VAL A 92 12.88 -7.74 -16.97
C VAL A 92 14.33 -7.60 -17.43
N LEU A 93 14.97 -8.69 -17.86
CA LEU A 93 16.30 -8.70 -18.47
C LEU A 93 16.32 -7.85 -19.73
N GLY A 94 15.34 -8.03 -20.62
CA GLY A 94 15.19 -7.21 -21.82
C GLY A 94 15.03 -5.74 -21.49
N HIS A 95 14.23 -5.39 -20.49
CA HIS A 95 14.08 -4.00 -20.06
C HIS A 95 15.37 -3.43 -19.46
N THR A 96 16.14 -4.23 -18.72
CA THR A 96 17.39 -3.82 -18.05
C THR A 96 18.54 -3.67 -19.05
N TRP A 97 18.65 -4.63 -19.96
CA TRP A 97 19.67 -4.71 -21.00
C TRP A 97 19.00 -4.78 -22.37
N SER A 98 18.30 -3.70 -22.71
CA SER A 98 17.60 -3.60 -23.98
C SER A 98 18.56 -3.59 -25.15
N ILE A 99 18.39 -4.54 -26.06
CA ILE A 99 19.15 -4.59 -27.33
C ILE A 99 18.95 -3.32 -28.17
N PHE A 100 17.74 -2.73 -28.12
CA PHE A 100 17.40 -1.50 -28.84
C PHE A 100 18.04 -0.24 -28.24
N LEU A 101 18.52 -0.32 -27.00
CA LEU A 101 19.22 0.77 -26.30
C LEU A 101 20.70 0.46 -26.07
N ARG A 102 21.30 -0.41 -26.89
CA ARG A 102 22.71 -0.82 -26.76
C ARG A 102 23.04 -1.33 -25.35
N PHE A 103 22.12 -2.12 -24.79
CA PHE A 103 22.19 -2.71 -23.45
C PHE A 103 22.20 -1.69 -22.30
N LYS A 104 21.73 -0.46 -22.52
CA LYS A 104 21.57 0.59 -21.50
C LYS A 104 20.08 0.86 -21.21
N GLY A 105 19.43 -0.08 -20.53
CA GLY A 105 18.01 -0.02 -20.21
C GLY A 105 17.70 0.58 -18.83
N GLY A 106 16.53 0.22 -18.31
CA GLY A 106 16.06 0.64 -16.98
C GLY A 106 16.42 -0.36 -15.87
N ARG A 107 15.75 -0.28 -14.73
CA ARG A 107 16.02 -1.16 -13.55
C ARG A 107 15.04 -2.32 -13.39
N GLY A 108 14.01 -2.40 -14.22
CA GLY A 108 13.06 -3.51 -14.20
C GLY A 108 11.91 -3.39 -13.20
N ALA A 109 11.90 -2.40 -12.30
CA ALA A 109 10.89 -2.31 -11.25
C ALA A 109 9.44 -2.29 -11.79
N SER A 110 9.13 -1.46 -12.78
CA SER A 110 7.79 -1.41 -13.39
C SER A 110 7.42 -2.73 -14.09
N ALA A 111 8.35 -3.34 -14.82
CA ALA A 111 8.13 -4.65 -15.44
C ALA A 111 7.84 -5.74 -14.39
N THR A 112 8.55 -5.73 -13.26
CA THR A 112 8.27 -6.64 -12.14
C THR A 112 6.90 -6.37 -11.52
N VAL A 113 6.46 -5.10 -11.36
CA VAL A 113 5.09 -4.80 -10.91
C VAL A 113 4.07 -5.48 -11.82
N GLY A 114 4.19 -5.34 -13.13
CA GLY A 114 3.27 -5.97 -14.08
C GLY A 114 3.31 -7.50 -14.03
N ALA A 115 4.49 -8.09 -13.84
CA ALA A 115 4.63 -9.53 -13.64
C ALA A 115 3.88 -10.01 -12.39
N PHE A 116 4.00 -9.31 -11.26
CA PHE A 116 3.29 -9.64 -10.03
C PHE A 116 1.77 -9.50 -10.19
N VAL A 117 1.29 -8.45 -10.87
CA VAL A 117 -0.14 -8.28 -11.17
C VAL A 117 -0.68 -9.46 -11.99
N ALA A 118 0.11 -9.99 -12.94
CA ALA A 118 -0.29 -11.17 -13.70
C ALA A 118 -0.18 -12.47 -12.89
N LEU A 119 0.87 -12.63 -12.06
CA LEU A 119 1.11 -13.84 -11.27
C LEU A 119 0.12 -14.01 -10.12
N MET A 120 -0.03 -12.97 -9.31
CA MET A 120 -0.76 -12.96 -8.03
C MET A 120 -1.56 -11.64 -7.91
N PRO A 121 -2.70 -11.51 -8.64
CA PRO A 121 -3.38 -10.23 -8.80
C PRO A 121 -3.84 -9.59 -7.49
N LEU A 122 -4.41 -10.37 -6.57
CA LEU A 122 -4.93 -9.84 -5.31
C LEU A 122 -3.80 -9.35 -4.41
N GLU A 123 -2.75 -10.16 -4.25
CA GLU A 123 -1.58 -9.87 -3.44
C GLU A 123 -0.81 -8.67 -4.01
N ALA A 124 -0.72 -8.56 -5.33
CA ALA A 124 -0.12 -7.41 -6.00
C ALA A 124 -0.94 -6.12 -5.76
N MET A 125 -2.27 -6.18 -5.74
CA MET A 125 -3.11 -5.03 -5.42
C MET A 125 -2.97 -4.61 -3.94
N ILE A 126 -2.87 -5.57 -3.01
CA ILE A 126 -2.59 -5.30 -1.60
C ILE A 126 -1.22 -4.62 -1.46
N SER A 127 -0.19 -5.15 -2.14
CA SER A 127 1.13 -4.52 -2.25
C SER A 127 1.03 -3.09 -2.74
N GLY A 128 0.27 -2.87 -3.82
CA GLY A 128 0.08 -1.56 -4.43
C GLY A 128 -0.54 -0.55 -3.47
N LEU A 129 -1.55 -0.95 -2.69
CA LEU A 129 -2.16 -0.11 -1.66
C LEU A 129 -1.14 0.25 -0.56
N MET A 130 -0.32 -0.71 -0.12
CA MET A 130 0.72 -0.48 0.88
C MET A 130 1.85 0.41 0.35
N VAL A 131 2.28 0.22 -0.90
CA VAL A 131 3.25 1.09 -1.59
C VAL A 131 2.69 2.51 -1.73
N ALA A 132 1.43 2.67 -2.15
CA ALA A 132 0.80 3.98 -2.25
C ALA A 132 0.76 4.68 -0.88
N THR A 133 0.42 3.93 0.18
CA THR A 133 0.43 4.43 1.57
C THR A 133 1.85 4.86 1.98
N ALA A 134 2.88 4.07 1.66
CA ALA A 134 4.27 4.40 1.94
C ALA A 134 4.71 5.66 1.19
N LEU A 135 4.38 5.79 -0.10
CA LEU A 135 4.71 7.00 -0.90
C LEU A 135 4.00 8.25 -0.37
N LEU A 136 2.73 8.14 0.02
CA LEU A 136 1.99 9.22 0.67
C LEU A 136 2.54 9.57 2.05
N THR A 137 3.23 8.64 2.72
CA THR A 137 3.82 8.88 4.03
C THR A 137 5.23 9.49 3.90
N PHE A 138 6.11 8.86 3.13
CA PHE A 138 7.54 9.19 3.09
C PHE A 138 7.92 10.14 1.95
N GLY A 139 7.10 10.29 0.90
CA GLY A 139 7.35 11.23 -0.20
C GLY A 139 8.46 10.82 -1.20
N GLY A 140 9.18 9.74 -0.93
CA GLY A 140 10.20 9.19 -1.84
C GLY A 140 10.80 7.90 -1.27
N CYS A 141 10.30 6.74 -1.70
CA CYS A 141 10.84 5.44 -1.29
C CYS A 141 10.29 4.28 -2.14
N LEU A 142 9.93 4.53 -3.41
CA LEU A 142 9.19 3.56 -4.24
C LEU A 142 9.89 2.21 -4.30
N LEU A 143 11.18 2.19 -4.59
CA LEU A 143 11.94 0.96 -4.76
C LEU A 143 12.12 0.25 -3.42
N LEU A 144 12.35 1.00 -2.34
CA LEU A 144 12.40 0.46 -0.99
C LEU A 144 11.08 -0.21 -0.59
N SER A 145 9.94 0.45 -0.84
CA SER A 145 8.61 -0.11 -0.54
C SER A 145 8.32 -1.36 -1.37
N LEU A 146 8.65 -1.37 -2.66
CA LEU A 146 8.46 -2.57 -3.49
C LEU A 146 9.34 -3.73 -3.01
N ALA A 147 10.60 -3.45 -2.69
CA ALA A 147 11.57 -4.43 -2.21
C ALA A 147 11.15 -5.11 -0.89
N THR A 148 10.54 -4.36 0.02
CA THR A 148 10.09 -4.90 1.32
C THR A 148 8.75 -5.59 1.24
N LEU A 149 7.85 -5.15 0.35
CA LEU A 149 6.47 -5.66 0.27
C LEU A 149 6.31 -6.86 -0.66
N TRP A 150 7.13 -7.01 -1.70
CA TRP A 150 7.04 -8.19 -2.59
C TRP A 150 7.33 -9.53 -1.91
N PRO A 151 8.32 -9.66 -1.00
CA PRO A 151 8.49 -10.89 -0.22
C PRO A 151 7.23 -11.24 0.57
N PHE A 152 6.60 -10.25 1.21
CA PHE A 152 5.34 -10.45 1.93
C PHE A 152 4.21 -10.91 0.99
N CYS A 153 4.09 -10.31 -0.21
CA CYS A 153 3.13 -10.75 -1.22
C CYS A 153 3.34 -12.21 -1.65
N ILE A 154 4.60 -12.62 -1.87
CA ILE A 154 4.92 -14.01 -2.22
C ILE A 154 4.52 -14.96 -1.08
N LEU A 155 4.79 -14.59 0.18
CA LEU A 155 4.42 -15.38 1.35
C LEU A 155 2.90 -15.53 1.50
N VAL A 156 2.14 -14.44 1.32
CA VAL A 156 0.67 -14.48 1.36
C VAL A 156 0.14 -15.34 0.21
N ALA A 157 0.70 -15.20 -1.00
CA ALA A 157 0.30 -15.98 -2.16
C ALA A 157 0.53 -17.49 -1.94
N LEU A 158 1.66 -17.85 -1.32
CA LEU A 158 1.97 -19.22 -0.88
C LEU A 158 1.00 -19.73 0.18
N ALA A 159 0.72 -18.93 1.22
CA ALA A 159 -0.18 -19.31 2.31
C ALA A 159 -1.63 -19.53 1.84
N ARG A 160 -2.00 -18.97 0.68
CA ARG A 160 -3.32 -19.13 0.04
C ARG A 160 -3.34 -20.18 -1.07
N ASP A 161 -2.23 -20.90 -1.27
CA ASP A 161 -2.07 -21.87 -2.37
C ASP A 161 -2.35 -21.28 -3.77
N THR A 162 -2.22 -19.96 -3.94
CA THR A 162 -2.40 -19.29 -5.25
C THR A 162 -1.19 -19.45 -6.16
N VAL A 163 -0.02 -19.71 -5.55
CA VAL A 163 1.24 -20.04 -6.22
C VAL A 163 1.90 -21.19 -5.48
N ASP A 164 2.50 -22.12 -6.22
CA ASP A 164 3.26 -23.22 -5.62
C ASP A 164 4.66 -22.77 -5.18
N LEU A 165 5.33 -23.57 -4.35
CA LEU A 165 6.67 -23.29 -3.84
C LEU A 165 7.68 -23.00 -4.97
N LYS A 166 7.58 -23.71 -6.10
CA LYS A 166 8.47 -23.52 -7.25
C LYS A 166 8.27 -22.16 -7.91
N THR A 167 7.01 -21.74 -8.09
CA THR A 167 6.64 -20.41 -8.61
C THR A 167 7.08 -19.31 -7.64
N ALA A 168 6.92 -19.50 -6.34
CA ALA A 168 7.40 -18.55 -5.34
C ALA A 168 8.93 -18.40 -5.36
N CYS A 169 9.68 -19.50 -5.37
CA CYS A 169 11.14 -19.47 -5.49
C CYS A 169 11.60 -18.73 -6.76
N THR A 170 10.94 -19.00 -7.90
CA THR A 170 11.26 -18.33 -9.17
C THR A 170 10.85 -16.85 -9.17
N ALA A 171 9.76 -16.47 -8.52
CA ALA A 171 9.35 -15.08 -8.33
C ALA A 171 10.30 -14.29 -7.42
N THR A 172 10.89 -14.93 -6.41
CA THR A 172 11.91 -14.30 -5.55
C THR A 172 13.13 -13.84 -6.35
N PHE A 173 13.52 -14.54 -7.42
CA PHE A 173 14.60 -14.07 -8.30
C PHE A 173 14.28 -12.73 -8.99
N LEU A 174 13.02 -12.44 -9.31
CA LEU A 174 12.61 -11.13 -9.84
C LEU A 174 12.86 -10.02 -8.83
N VAL A 175 12.55 -10.28 -7.55
CA VAL A 175 12.76 -9.33 -6.45
C VAL A 175 14.26 -9.10 -6.24
N LEU A 176 15.04 -10.18 -6.17
CA LEU A 176 16.50 -10.11 -6.04
C LEU A 176 17.14 -9.36 -7.21
N TRP A 177 16.66 -9.57 -8.43
CA TRP A 177 17.13 -8.82 -9.60
C TRP A 177 16.94 -7.32 -9.43
N VAL A 178 15.73 -6.89 -9.06
CA VAL A 178 15.41 -5.47 -8.85
C VAL A 178 16.22 -4.89 -7.69
N LEU A 179 16.46 -5.66 -6.63
CA LEU A 179 17.31 -5.26 -5.50
C LEU A 179 18.77 -5.01 -5.93
N VAL A 180 19.36 -5.95 -6.67
CA VAL A 180 20.76 -5.88 -7.11
C VAL A 180 20.95 -4.74 -8.12
N PHE A 181 20.15 -4.70 -9.18
CA PHE A 181 20.29 -3.68 -10.23
C PHE A 181 19.71 -2.31 -9.84
N GLY A 182 18.85 -2.30 -8.82
CA GLY A 182 18.29 -1.10 -8.23
C GLY A 182 19.08 -0.57 -7.03
N TRP A 183 20.20 -1.19 -6.63
CA TRP A 183 20.92 -0.89 -5.40
C TRP A 183 21.19 0.61 -5.18
N LYS A 184 21.73 1.31 -6.18
CA LYS A 184 22.02 2.75 -6.09
C LYS A 184 20.76 3.61 -5.84
N ARG A 185 19.59 3.16 -6.30
CA ARG A 185 18.32 3.84 -6.01
C ARG A 185 17.78 3.44 -4.66
N LEU A 186 17.93 2.18 -4.28
CA LEU A 186 17.54 1.68 -2.97
C LEU A 186 18.29 2.44 -1.87
N SER A 187 19.59 2.69 -2.05
CA SER A 187 20.37 3.52 -1.11
C SER A 187 19.86 4.96 -1.01
N ASN A 188 19.41 5.54 -2.11
CA ASN A 188 18.82 6.88 -2.09
C ASN A 188 17.44 6.88 -1.40
N ASP A 189 16.61 5.88 -1.70
CA ASP A 189 15.30 5.72 -1.06
C ASP A 189 15.43 5.47 0.45
N LEU A 190 16.51 4.82 0.92
CA LEU A 190 16.82 4.68 2.35
C LEU A 190 17.15 6.04 2.99
N ASN A 191 17.90 6.90 2.30
CA ASN A 191 18.19 8.25 2.78
C ASN A 191 16.93 9.12 2.81
N ASP A 192 16.08 9.02 1.78
CA ASP A 192 14.80 9.74 1.72
C ASP A 192 13.86 9.27 2.84
N PHE A 193 13.82 7.97 3.12
CA PHE A 193 13.10 7.40 4.27
C PHE A 193 13.64 7.94 5.61
N ALA A 194 14.96 7.95 5.81
CA ALA A 194 15.57 8.46 7.03
C ALA A 194 15.23 9.94 7.27
N LYS A 195 15.24 10.77 6.23
CA LYS A 195 14.82 12.18 6.31
C LYS A 195 13.32 12.30 6.62
N ALA A 196 12.48 11.49 5.98
CA ALA A 196 11.05 11.50 6.26
C ALA A 196 10.75 11.12 7.72
N MET A 197 11.54 10.23 8.32
CA MET A 197 11.43 9.84 9.72
C MET A 197 11.70 10.98 10.72
N GLU A 198 12.30 12.09 10.30
CA GLU A 198 12.47 13.27 11.16
C GLU A 198 11.15 14.05 11.34
N GLN A 199 10.22 13.91 10.40
CA GLN A 199 8.95 14.63 10.42
C GLN A 199 8.00 14.05 11.48
N HIS A 200 7.49 14.91 12.38
CA HIS A 200 6.52 14.52 13.42
C HIS A 200 5.27 13.84 12.83
N LEU A 201 4.74 14.37 11.72
CA LEU A 201 3.59 13.79 11.03
C LEU A 201 3.84 12.33 10.59
N VAL A 202 5.04 12.04 10.08
CA VAL A 202 5.43 10.69 9.61
C VAL A 202 5.52 9.73 10.78
N ARG A 203 6.24 10.09 11.85
CA ARG A 203 6.34 9.28 13.08
C ARG A 203 4.97 8.93 13.64
N ARG A 204 4.08 9.91 13.63
CA ARG A 204 2.71 9.71 14.11
C ARG A 204 1.89 8.77 13.25
N LYS A 205 1.97 8.89 11.92
CA LYS A 205 1.25 7.97 11.03
C LYS A 205 1.83 6.56 11.09
N LEU A 206 3.15 6.40 11.27
CA LEU A 206 3.76 5.09 11.53
C LEU A 206 3.27 4.45 12.83
N TYR A 207 3.19 5.21 13.92
CA TYR A 207 2.57 4.73 15.15
C TYR A 207 1.14 4.26 14.91
N ARG A 208 0.34 5.00 14.11
CA ARG A 208 -1.00 4.54 13.73
C ARG A 208 -0.99 3.27 12.89
N TYR A 209 -0.08 3.13 11.92
CA TYR A 209 0.04 1.92 11.12
C TYR A 209 0.45 0.69 11.92
N SER A 210 1.12 0.85 13.06
CA SER A 210 1.39 -0.28 13.98
C SER A 210 0.11 -0.98 14.45
N ALA A 211 -1.03 -0.28 14.45
CA ALA A 211 -2.31 -0.90 14.75
C ALA A 211 -2.74 -1.95 13.70
N LEU A 212 -2.17 -1.93 12.48
CA LEU A 212 -2.41 -2.95 11.46
C LEU A 212 -1.79 -4.31 11.83
N VAL A 213 -0.83 -4.35 12.76
CA VAL A 213 -0.30 -5.62 13.29
C VAL A 213 -1.43 -6.46 13.88
N PHE A 214 -2.41 -5.81 14.48
CA PHE A 214 -3.55 -6.48 15.09
C PHE A 214 -4.41 -7.25 14.06
N PRO A 215 -5.02 -6.62 13.04
CA PRO A 215 -5.80 -7.35 12.03
C PRO A 215 -4.93 -8.25 11.13
N ALA A 216 -3.65 -7.92 10.88
CA ALA A 216 -2.81 -8.66 9.96
C ALA A 216 -2.14 -9.91 10.56
N PHE A 217 -1.84 -9.91 11.87
CA PHE A 217 -1.12 -11.01 12.53
C PHE A 217 -1.87 -11.55 13.75
N PHE A 218 -2.33 -10.68 14.66
CA PHE A 218 -2.98 -11.14 15.89
C PHE A 218 -4.32 -11.84 15.60
N TYR A 219 -5.13 -11.29 14.71
CA TYR A 219 -6.42 -11.88 14.33
C TYR A 219 -6.31 -13.28 13.71
N PRO A 220 -5.47 -13.51 12.68
CA PRO A 220 -5.30 -14.85 12.12
C PRO A 220 -4.75 -15.88 13.13
N MET A 221 -3.93 -15.43 14.10
CA MET A 221 -3.30 -16.33 15.08
C MET A 221 -4.21 -16.72 16.24
N PHE A 222 -5.01 -15.79 16.76
CA PHE A 222 -5.76 -15.97 18.02
C PHE A 222 -7.28 -15.99 17.84
N GLY A 223 -7.79 -15.69 16.65
CA GLY A 223 -9.20 -15.68 16.31
C GLY A 223 -9.98 -14.46 16.82
N TYR A 224 -11.19 -14.28 16.30
CA TYR A 224 -11.99 -13.06 16.50
C TYR A 224 -12.40 -12.80 17.96
N ALA A 225 -12.78 -13.84 18.71
CA ALA A 225 -13.22 -13.70 20.10
C ALA A 225 -12.09 -13.21 21.02
N THR A 226 -10.89 -13.80 20.88
CA THR A 226 -9.71 -13.38 21.63
C THR A 226 -9.32 -11.94 21.27
N CYS A 227 -9.41 -11.58 19.98
CA CYS A 227 -9.19 -10.22 19.52
C CYS A 227 -10.13 -9.21 20.18
N ARG A 228 -11.43 -9.50 20.17
CA ARG A 228 -12.45 -8.68 20.82
C ARG A 228 -12.09 -8.45 22.29
N SER A 229 -11.84 -9.52 23.05
CA SER A 229 -11.47 -9.43 24.46
C SER A 229 -10.21 -8.60 24.70
N ALA A 230 -9.17 -8.80 23.87
CA ALA A 230 -7.93 -8.04 23.96
C ALA A 230 -8.13 -6.54 23.69
N LEU A 231 -8.98 -6.16 22.72
CA LEU A 231 -9.30 -4.77 22.43
C LEU A 231 -10.12 -4.12 23.55
N PHE A 232 -11.12 -4.81 24.08
CA PHE A 232 -11.90 -4.30 25.23
C PHE A 232 -11.01 -4.11 26.46
N ALA A 233 -10.12 -5.06 26.76
CA ALA A 233 -9.16 -4.93 27.84
C ALA A 233 -8.19 -3.74 27.61
N SER A 234 -7.69 -3.58 26.38
CA SER A 234 -6.80 -2.48 26.01
C SER A 234 -7.50 -1.12 26.10
N ALA A 235 -8.76 -1.04 25.67
CA ALA A 235 -9.58 0.17 25.78
C ALA A 235 -9.88 0.52 27.24
N ALA A 236 -10.25 -0.47 28.07
CA ALA A 236 -10.48 -0.27 29.50
C ALA A 236 -9.21 0.21 30.22
N LEU A 237 -8.05 -0.39 29.90
CA LEU A 237 -6.76 0.06 30.42
C LEU A 237 -6.43 1.48 29.97
N ALA A 238 -6.66 1.82 28.70
CA ALA A 238 -6.43 3.16 28.18
C ALA A 238 -7.30 4.20 28.91
N VAL A 239 -8.59 3.93 29.10
CA VAL A 239 -9.51 4.80 29.88
C VAL A 239 -9.06 4.93 31.33
N PHE A 240 -8.60 3.84 31.96
CA PHE A 240 -8.06 3.89 33.32
C PHE A 240 -6.80 4.77 33.40
N VAL A 241 -5.90 4.68 32.42
CA VAL A 241 -4.73 5.55 32.32
C VAL A 241 -5.16 7.01 32.14
N GLU A 242 -6.16 7.32 31.30
CA GLU A 242 -6.69 8.69 31.18
C GLU A 242 -7.21 9.24 32.51
N PHE A 243 -7.98 8.43 33.24
CA PHE A 243 -8.47 8.81 34.56
C PHE A 243 -7.32 9.13 35.54
N LEU A 244 -6.24 8.34 35.53
CA LEU A 244 -5.05 8.63 36.33
C LEU A 244 -4.33 9.89 35.85
N ARG A 245 -4.21 10.12 34.53
CA ARG A 245 -3.59 11.31 33.95
C ARG A 245 -4.31 12.59 34.39
N PHE A 246 -5.63 12.61 34.41
CA PHE A 246 -6.41 13.78 34.83
C PHE A 246 -6.36 14.04 36.34
N ARG A 247 -6.18 12.99 37.17
CA ARG A 247 -6.11 13.16 38.63
C ARG A 247 -4.70 13.41 39.16
N LYS A 248 -3.68 12.89 38.50
CA LYS A 248 -2.29 12.94 38.98
C LYS A 248 -1.38 13.60 37.94
N PRO A 249 -0.91 14.85 38.18
CA PRO A 249 -0.01 15.56 37.27
C PRO A 249 1.26 14.78 36.94
N GLN A 250 1.82 14.04 37.91
CA GLN A 250 2.99 13.18 37.73
C GLN A 250 2.78 12.09 36.67
N VAL A 251 1.58 11.50 36.63
CA VAL A 251 1.23 10.49 35.62
C VAL A 251 1.08 11.14 34.25
N ASN A 252 0.49 12.33 34.17
CA ASN A 252 0.37 13.05 32.90
C ASN A 252 1.75 13.41 32.33
N GLU A 253 2.69 13.90 33.14
CA GLU A 253 4.07 14.19 32.71
C GLU A 253 4.82 12.94 32.26
N TYR A 254 4.63 11.81 32.94
CA TYR A 254 5.21 10.53 32.51
C TYR A 254 4.63 10.04 31.18
N VAL A 255 3.31 10.12 30.99
CA VAL A 255 2.69 9.74 29.71
C VAL A 255 3.10 10.70 28.59
N LYS A 256 3.21 12.01 28.86
CA LYS A 256 3.73 12.99 27.92
C LYS A 256 5.15 12.66 27.48
N SER A 257 6.04 12.29 28.41
CA SER A 257 7.42 11.95 28.05
C SER A 257 7.50 10.67 27.21
N LEU A 258 6.68 9.65 27.53
CA LEU A 258 6.59 8.41 26.76
C LEU A 258 6.11 8.64 25.32
N PHE A 259 5.10 9.52 25.14
CA PHE A 259 4.51 9.79 23.83
C PHE A 259 5.03 11.07 23.16
N ALA A 260 6.03 11.76 23.73
CA ALA A 260 6.57 13.01 23.18
C ALA A 260 6.95 12.92 21.68
N PRO A 261 7.48 11.80 21.14
CA PRO A 261 7.82 11.71 19.72
C PRO A 261 6.63 11.69 18.76
N VAL A 262 5.41 11.45 19.25
CA VAL A 262 4.21 11.11 18.44
C VAL A 262 2.95 11.87 18.85
N GLY A 263 2.80 12.20 20.13
CA GLY A 263 1.63 12.86 20.71
C GLY A 263 1.49 14.33 20.28
N ARG A 264 0.26 14.84 20.34
CA ARG A 264 -0.03 16.28 20.22
C ARG A 264 0.04 16.93 21.60
N ALA A 265 0.54 18.16 21.67
CA ALA A 265 0.51 18.96 22.91
C ALA A 265 -0.91 19.11 23.49
N GLN A 266 -1.93 19.23 22.63
CA GLN A 266 -3.34 19.36 23.01
C GLN A 266 -3.95 18.06 23.59
N GLU A 267 -3.36 16.88 23.32
CA GLU A 267 -3.81 15.59 23.88
C GLU A 267 -3.38 15.41 25.36
N ALA A 268 -2.69 16.41 25.94
CA ALA A 268 -2.34 16.45 27.36
C ALA A 268 -3.53 16.78 28.27
N GLU A 269 -4.49 17.54 27.76
CA GLU A 269 -5.61 18.12 28.51
C GLU A 269 -6.96 17.56 28.08
N HIS A 270 -6.97 16.80 26.98
CA HIS A 270 -8.14 16.11 26.45
C HIS A 270 -7.88 14.60 26.37
N LEU A 271 -8.95 13.83 26.19
CA LEU A 271 -8.86 12.39 25.92
C LEU A 271 -7.92 12.13 24.74
N SER A 272 -6.97 11.20 24.91
CA SER A 272 -6.01 10.91 23.85
C SER A 272 -6.68 10.26 22.65
N SER A 273 -6.09 10.53 21.50
CA SER A 273 -6.54 9.94 20.25
C SER A 273 -6.31 8.42 20.20
N THR A 274 -5.40 7.88 21.03
CA THR A 274 -5.16 6.43 21.17
C THR A 274 -6.29 5.77 21.97
N THR A 275 -6.73 6.38 23.07
CA THR A 275 -7.86 5.87 23.86
C THR A 275 -9.13 5.81 23.02
N MET A 276 -9.43 6.88 22.27
CA MET A 276 -10.58 6.92 21.36
C MET A 276 -10.50 5.83 20.27
N PHE A 277 -9.32 5.63 19.70
CA PHE A 277 -9.08 4.59 18.70
C PHE A 277 -9.29 3.18 19.23
N LEU A 278 -8.76 2.86 20.42
CA LEU A 278 -8.92 1.55 21.04
C LEU A 278 -10.39 1.28 21.40
N ALA A 279 -11.07 2.27 21.95
CA ALA A 279 -12.49 2.16 22.28
C ALA A 279 -13.36 1.97 21.02
N GLY A 280 -13.14 2.77 19.97
CA GLY A 280 -13.83 2.62 18.69
C GLY A 280 -13.56 1.27 18.03
N SER A 281 -12.31 0.81 18.06
CA SER A 281 -11.94 -0.52 17.54
C SER A 281 -12.60 -1.65 18.32
N ALA A 282 -12.64 -1.57 19.65
CA ALA A 282 -13.33 -2.55 20.50
C ALA A 282 -14.83 -2.62 20.15
N LEU A 283 -15.50 -1.47 20.03
CA LEU A 283 -16.90 -1.40 19.62
C LEU A 283 -17.13 -1.98 18.22
N ALA A 284 -16.24 -1.72 17.26
CA ALA A 284 -16.33 -2.30 15.93
C ALA A 284 -16.29 -3.84 15.95
N THR A 285 -15.56 -4.45 16.90
CA THR A 285 -15.52 -5.92 17.02
C THR A 285 -16.79 -6.55 17.61
N LEU A 286 -17.76 -5.76 18.08
CA LEU A 286 -19.06 -6.29 18.51
C LEU A 286 -19.88 -6.84 17.33
N PHE A 287 -19.62 -6.35 16.12
CA PHE A 287 -20.23 -6.87 14.89
C PHE A 287 -19.69 -8.28 14.56
N PRO A 288 -20.42 -9.07 13.73
CA PRO A 288 -19.99 -10.41 13.34
C PRO A 288 -18.58 -10.48 12.74
N ASP A 289 -17.92 -11.62 12.94
CA ASP A 289 -16.61 -11.91 12.33
C ASP A 289 -16.75 -11.93 10.79
N PRO A 290 -15.88 -11.26 10.01
CA PRO A 290 -14.73 -10.41 10.37
C PRO A 290 -14.98 -8.90 10.17
N LEU A 291 -16.23 -8.44 10.25
CA LEU A 291 -16.60 -7.06 9.90
C LEU A 291 -15.88 -6.00 10.74
N GLY A 292 -15.72 -6.26 12.05
CA GLY A 292 -14.99 -5.36 12.93
C GLY A 292 -13.51 -5.21 12.55
N VAL A 293 -12.87 -6.30 12.13
CA VAL A 293 -11.47 -6.30 11.68
C VAL A 293 -11.30 -5.49 10.39
N ILE A 294 -12.22 -5.66 9.44
CA ILE A 294 -12.22 -4.87 8.18
C ILE A 294 -12.39 -3.39 8.49
N ALA A 295 -13.35 -3.05 9.37
CA ALA A 295 -13.61 -1.67 9.78
C ALA A 295 -12.39 -1.01 10.47
N MET A 296 -11.63 -1.76 11.27
CA MET A 296 -10.38 -1.26 11.86
C MET A 296 -9.33 -0.93 10.80
N ILE A 297 -9.16 -1.78 9.79
CA ILE A 297 -8.23 -1.50 8.67
C ILE A 297 -8.68 -0.25 7.92
N MET A 298 -9.98 -0.13 7.65
CA MET A 298 -10.56 1.06 7.01
C MET A 298 -10.30 2.33 7.82
N LEU A 299 -10.43 2.29 9.15
CA LEU A 299 -10.10 3.41 10.03
C LEU A 299 -8.61 3.79 9.92
N VAL A 300 -7.70 2.83 10.08
CA VAL A 300 -6.26 3.10 10.10
C VAL A 300 -5.77 3.70 8.77
N LEU A 301 -6.19 3.12 7.64
CA LEU A 301 -5.78 3.61 6.32
C LEU A 301 -6.57 4.86 5.91
N GLY A 302 -7.86 4.91 6.23
CA GLY A 302 -8.76 6.04 5.94
C GLY A 302 -8.31 7.34 6.62
N ASP A 303 -8.09 7.33 7.94
CA ASP A 303 -7.57 8.50 8.67
C ASP A 303 -6.17 8.91 8.18
N ALA A 304 -5.33 7.92 7.85
CA ALA A 304 -4.00 8.21 7.35
C ALA A 304 -4.03 8.92 6.01
N TRP A 305 -4.77 8.39 5.04
CA TRP A 305 -4.90 9.00 3.71
C TRP A 305 -5.67 10.32 3.77
N ALA A 306 -6.67 10.46 4.64
CA ALA A 306 -7.38 11.72 4.86
C ALA A 306 -6.40 12.85 5.24
N ALA A 307 -5.57 12.59 6.24
CA ALA A 307 -4.59 13.55 6.72
C ALA A 307 -3.46 13.79 5.70
N LEU A 308 -2.90 12.74 5.09
CA LEU A 308 -1.76 12.86 4.18
C LEU A 308 -2.13 13.52 2.85
N CYS A 309 -3.27 13.15 2.27
CA CYS A 309 -3.77 13.82 1.07
C CYS A 309 -4.21 15.25 1.37
N GLY A 310 -4.84 15.48 2.52
CA GLY A 310 -5.25 16.82 2.93
C GLY A 310 -4.07 17.76 3.17
N THR A 311 -2.95 17.30 3.73
CA THR A 311 -1.78 18.16 3.93
C THR A 311 -0.98 18.38 2.65
N ARG A 312 -0.89 17.39 1.76
CA ARG A 312 -0.08 17.48 0.53
C ARG A 312 -0.80 18.13 -0.64
N PHE A 313 -2.10 17.88 -0.77
CA PHE A 313 -2.90 18.27 -1.95
C PHE A 313 -4.12 19.11 -1.59
N GLY A 314 -4.39 19.34 -0.30
CA GLY A 314 -5.55 20.07 0.17
C GLY A 314 -5.59 21.49 -0.38
N LYS A 315 -6.56 21.76 -1.25
CA LYS A 315 -6.82 23.09 -1.82
C LYS A 315 -8.24 23.56 -1.48
N ARG A 316 -9.16 22.63 -1.22
CA ARG A 316 -10.57 22.91 -1.00
C ARG A 316 -10.93 22.58 0.45
N PRO A 317 -10.97 23.57 1.35
CA PRO A 317 -11.29 23.34 2.75
C PRO A 317 -12.76 22.91 2.92
N LEU A 318 -12.98 22.09 3.95
CA LEU A 318 -14.28 21.65 4.46
C LEU A 318 -14.38 22.06 5.95
N ILE A 319 -15.03 21.24 6.77
CA ILE A 319 -15.29 21.48 8.19
C ILE A 319 -14.01 21.26 9.03
N GLU A 320 -13.79 22.11 10.04
CA GLU A 320 -12.70 21.99 11.03
C GLU A 320 -11.27 21.79 10.44
N GLY A 321 -11.01 22.35 9.26
CA GLY A 321 -9.71 22.21 8.59
C GLY A 321 -9.47 20.83 7.99
N LYS A 322 -10.52 20.06 7.72
CA LYS A 322 -10.54 18.93 6.77
C LYS A 322 -10.63 19.49 5.34
N THR A 323 -10.27 18.69 4.34
CA THR A 323 -10.23 19.13 2.93
C THR A 323 -10.87 18.09 2.04
N LEU A 324 -11.42 18.52 0.89
CA LEU A 324 -12.02 17.61 -0.07
C LEU A 324 -11.00 16.57 -0.58
N GLU A 325 -9.78 17.00 -0.85
CA GLU A 325 -8.71 16.10 -1.30
C GLU A 325 -8.34 15.07 -0.23
N GLY A 326 -8.38 15.46 1.05
CA GLY A 326 -8.30 14.54 2.18
C GLY A 326 -9.42 13.51 2.17
N SER A 327 -10.68 13.96 2.11
CA SER A 327 -11.84 13.06 2.12
C SER A 327 -11.88 12.11 0.92
N VAL A 328 -11.45 12.56 -0.28
CA VAL A 328 -11.26 11.67 -1.44
C VAL A 328 -10.19 10.62 -1.14
N GLY A 329 -9.07 11.01 -0.52
CA GLY A 329 -8.05 10.07 -0.05
C GLY A 329 -8.61 9.05 0.95
N CYS A 330 -9.42 9.50 1.92
CA CYS A 330 -10.10 8.65 2.89
C CYS A 330 -10.98 7.60 2.18
N PHE A 331 -11.85 8.05 1.28
CA PHE A 331 -12.76 7.18 0.54
C PHE A 331 -12.01 6.11 -0.25
N ILE A 332 -10.97 6.50 -1.00
CA ILE A 332 -10.16 5.57 -1.80
C ILE A 332 -9.50 4.53 -0.90
N ALA A 333 -8.91 4.95 0.22
CA ALA A 333 -8.26 4.04 1.17
C ALA A 333 -9.25 3.06 1.82
N CYS A 334 -10.39 3.55 2.28
CA CYS A 334 -11.47 2.73 2.85
C CYS A 334 -12.01 1.74 1.81
N PHE A 335 -12.28 2.20 0.59
CA PHE A 335 -12.84 1.37 -0.47
C PHE A 335 -11.88 0.26 -0.90
N LEU A 336 -10.63 0.62 -1.21
CA LEU A 336 -9.63 -0.36 -1.63
C LEU A 336 -9.28 -1.32 -0.49
N SER A 337 -9.08 -0.82 0.73
CA SER A 337 -8.77 -1.72 1.85
C SER A 337 -9.91 -2.70 2.14
N CYS A 338 -11.16 -2.22 2.18
CA CYS A 338 -12.33 -3.07 2.40
C CYS A 338 -12.49 -4.11 1.28
N LEU A 339 -12.40 -3.70 0.01
CA LEU A 339 -12.52 -4.59 -1.14
C LEU A 339 -11.41 -5.65 -1.18
N LEU A 340 -10.17 -5.28 -0.88
CA LEU A 340 -9.03 -6.19 -0.96
C LEU A 340 -9.02 -7.17 0.21
N VAL A 341 -9.31 -6.69 1.43
CA VAL A 341 -9.38 -7.55 2.61
C VAL A 341 -10.59 -8.49 2.55
N SER A 342 -11.75 -8.05 2.05
CA SER A 342 -12.91 -8.93 1.90
C SER A 342 -12.61 -10.09 0.95
N LYS A 343 -11.94 -9.81 -0.18
CA LYS A 343 -11.46 -10.84 -1.11
C LYS A 343 -10.39 -11.74 -0.51
N LEU A 344 -9.50 -11.17 0.31
CA LEU A 344 -8.45 -11.94 0.99
C LEU A 344 -9.04 -12.95 1.97
N LEU A 345 -10.09 -12.54 2.69
CA LEU A 345 -10.83 -13.35 3.66
C LEU A 345 -11.98 -14.17 3.02
N PHE A 346 -12.08 -14.21 1.69
CA PHE A 346 -13.12 -14.94 0.94
C PHE A 346 -14.56 -14.56 1.32
N LEU A 347 -14.80 -13.31 1.70
CA LEU A 347 -16.12 -12.80 2.07
C LEU A 347 -16.88 -12.33 0.84
N PRO A 348 -18.11 -12.81 0.61
CA PRO A 348 -18.94 -12.41 -0.53
C PRO A 348 -19.62 -11.04 -0.30
N LEU A 349 -18.85 -10.01 0.03
CA LEU A 349 -19.40 -8.66 0.23
C LEU A 349 -19.78 -8.03 -1.12
N PRO A 350 -21.03 -7.56 -1.29
CA PRO A 350 -21.42 -6.82 -2.49
C PRO A 350 -20.56 -5.55 -2.64
N ILE A 351 -20.14 -5.24 -3.88
CA ILE A 351 -19.38 -4.01 -4.16
C ILE A 351 -20.15 -2.76 -3.69
N LEU A 352 -21.48 -2.80 -3.78
CA LEU A 352 -22.35 -1.74 -3.27
C LEU A 352 -22.21 -1.57 -1.74
N ALA A 353 -22.15 -2.66 -0.96
CA ALA A 353 -21.94 -2.61 0.48
C ALA A 353 -20.58 -1.98 0.83
N VAL A 354 -19.52 -2.37 0.10
CA VAL A 354 -18.18 -1.78 0.24
C VAL A 354 -18.19 -0.29 -0.07
N ALA A 355 -18.86 0.13 -1.14
CA ALA A 355 -18.98 1.54 -1.53
C ALA A 355 -19.74 2.37 -0.49
N ILE A 356 -20.89 1.88 -0.01
CA ILE A 356 -21.71 2.56 0.99
C ILE A 356 -20.96 2.66 2.32
N ALA A 357 -20.30 1.59 2.77
CA ALA A 357 -19.49 1.61 3.99
C ALA A 357 -18.36 2.62 3.89
N SER A 358 -17.62 2.63 2.78
CA SER A 358 -16.53 3.58 2.57
C SER A 358 -17.01 5.04 2.54
N LEU A 359 -18.15 5.29 1.87
CA LEU A 359 -18.77 6.61 1.84
C LEU A 359 -19.22 7.05 3.25
N ALA A 360 -19.90 6.17 3.99
CA ALA A 360 -20.35 6.45 5.34
C ALA A 360 -19.16 6.76 6.27
N THR A 361 -18.09 5.97 6.20
CA THR A 361 -16.86 6.22 6.95
C THR A 361 -16.23 7.57 6.60
N THR A 362 -16.18 7.94 5.31
CA THR A 362 -15.67 9.25 4.87
C THR A 362 -16.56 10.40 5.32
N VAL A 363 -17.89 10.25 5.28
CA VAL A 363 -18.82 11.27 5.77
C VAL A 363 -18.63 11.47 7.27
N ILE A 364 -18.50 10.39 8.03
CA ILE A 364 -18.22 10.44 9.47
C ILE A 364 -16.87 11.10 9.74
N GLU A 365 -15.84 10.78 8.96
CA GLU A 365 -14.57 11.51 9.00
C GLU A 365 -14.80 13.00 8.77
N ILE A 366 -15.62 13.44 7.82
CA ILE A 366 -15.83 14.88 7.60
C ILE A 366 -16.57 15.57 8.75
N VAL A 367 -17.67 14.97 9.24
CA VAL A 367 -18.60 15.66 10.16
C VAL A 367 -18.21 15.58 11.62
N THR A 368 -17.40 14.58 12.00
CA THR A 368 -16.99 14.42 13.41
C THR A 368 -15.81 15.33 13.75
N PRO A 369 -15.79 15.92 14.96
CA PRO A 369 -14.68 16.74 15.39
C PRO A 369 -13.36 15.97 15.40
N LYS A 370 -12.25 16.68 15.14
CA LYS A 370 -10.91 16.07 15.14
C LYS A 370 -10.65 15.31 16.44
N GLY A 371 -10.32 14.02 16.33
CA GLY A 371 -10.08 13.14 17.46
C GLY A 371 -11.24 12.17 17.68
N LEU A 372 -12.49 12.65 17.62
CA LEU A 372 -13.70 11.83 17.80
C LEU A 372 -13.96 10.92 16.59
N ASP A 373 -13.47 11.30 15.42
CA ASP A 373 -13.36 10.45 14.22
C ASP A 373 -12.75 9.08 14.54
N ASN A 374 -11.68 9.03 15.35
CA ASN A 374 -11.03 7.78 15.74
C ASN A 374 -11.92 6.83 16.55
N PHE A 375 -12.92 7.37 17.26
CA PHE A 375 -13.89 6.58 18.01
C PHE A 375 -15.04 6.09 17.12
N THR A 376 -15.46 6.90 16.15
CA THR A 376 -16.73 6.72 15.42
C THR A 376 -16.58 6.01 14.08
N MET A 377 -15.47 6.20 13.37
CA MET A 377 -15.29 5.68 12.00
C MET A 377 -15.39 4.14 11.91
N ALA A 378 -14.69 3.41 12.79
CA ALA A 378 -14.68 1.94 12.74
C ALA A 378 -16.05 1.32 13.12
N PRO A 379 -16.71 1.69 14.24
CA PRO A 379 -18.04 1.18 14.55
C PRO A 379 -19.07 1.45 13.45
N ALA A 380 -19.02 2.63 12.84
CA ALA A 380 -19.94 2.96 11.76
C ALA A 380 -19.65 2.19 10.47
N ALA A 381 -18.38 2.01 10.11
CA ALA A 381 -18.01 1.15 9.00
C ALA A 381 -18.54 -0.28 9.20
N ALA A 382 -18.32 -0.84 10.39
CA ALA A 382 -18.78 -2.18 10.75
C ALA A 382 -20.31 -2.31 10.71
N LEU A 383 -21.03 -1.30 11.23
CA LEU A 383 -22.49 -1.24 11.18
C LEU A 383 -23.01 -1.23 9.74
N VAL A 384 -22.47 -0.36 8.89
CA VAL A 384 -22.90 -0.25 7.49
C VAL A 384 -22.60 -1.54 6.74
N LEU A 385 -21.42 -2.12 6.94
CA LEU A 385 -21.10 -3.42 6.36
C LEU A 385 -22.08 -4.50 6.82
N PHE A 386 -22.45 -4.54 8.10
CA PHE A 386 -23.41 -5.50 8.64
C PHE A 386 -24.81 -5.34 8.02
N LEU A 387 -25.29 -4.09 7.88
CA LEU A 387 -26.61 -3.81 7.31
C LEU A 387 -26.70 -4.15 5.81
N PHE A 388 -25.60 -3.96 5.07
CA PHE A 388 -25.58 -4.09 3.61
C PHE A 388 -24.89 -5.36 3.10
N SER A 389 -24.32 -6.21 3.98
CA SER A 389 -23.71 -7.48 3.58
C SER A 389 -24.72 -8.53 3.12
N GLY A 390 -26.03 -8.29 3.27
CA GLY A 390 -27.08 -9.23 2.88
C GLY A 390 -27.29 -10.38 3.87
N GLY A 391 -26.77 -10.22 5.09
CA GLY A 391 -26.86 -11.21 6.18
C GLY A 391 -25.56 -12.00 6.35
N PHE A 392 -24.97 -11.89 7.54
CA PHE A 392 -24.11 -12.92 8.14
C PHE A 392 -24.96 -13.78 9.08
#